data_AF-A0AAV5EG01-F1
#
_entry.id   AF-A0AAV5EG01-F1
#
_cell.length_a   1.000
_cell.length_b   1.000
_cell.length_c   1.000
_cell.angle_alpha   90.00
_cell.angle_beta   90.00
_cell.angle_gamma   90.00
#
_symmetry.space_group_name_H-M   'P 1'
#
loop_
_entity.id
_entity.type
_entity.pdbx_description
1 polymer ?
#
loop_
_entity_poly.entity_id
_entity_poly.type
_entity_poly.pdbx_seq_one_letter_code
_entity_poly.pdbx_strand_id
1 'polypeptide(L)'
;MASQSFLLAILAVTVAHAIASDPSQLQDFCVAEKMPQVLVNGFACKDPKAVVAEDFFFSGLHMAGNTSNKQGSAVTAVNVAQIAGLNIMGISLARIDYAPYGLNAAHPPARNRNPDCS
;
A
#
# COMPACT_ATOMS: atom_id res chain seq x y z
N MET A 1 -9.39 -40.46 27.69
CA MET A 1 -8.96 -40.43 26.28
C MET A 1 -9.54 -39.24 25.51
N ALA A 2 -10.85 -39.02 25.48
CA ALA A 2 -11.47 -37.88 24.78
C ALA A 2 -10.99 -36.48 25.24
N SER A 3 -10.79 -36.26 26.55
CA SER A 3 -10.29 -34.99 27.11
C SER A 3 -8.89 -34.62 26.60
N GLN A 4 -8.00 -35.62 26.49
CA GLN A 4 -6.63 -35.40 26.03
C GLN A 4 -6.57 -35.11 24.52
N SER A 5 -7.45 -35.76 23.74
CA SER A 5 -7.65 -35.43 22.32
C SER A 5 -8.16 -34.01 22.12
N PHE A 6 -9.06 -33.54 22.98
CA PHE A 6 -9.57 -32.16 22.96
C PHE A 6 -8.47 -31.12 23.28
N LEU A 7 -7.66 -31.38 24.30
CA LEU A 7 -6.53 -30.50 24.66
C LEU A 7 -5.50 -30.42 23.53
N LEU A 8 -5.17 -31.54 22.90
CA LEU A 8 -4.27 -31.58 21.75
C LEU A 8 -4.83 -30.83 20.54
N ALA A 9 -6.14 -30.91 20.29
CA ALA A 9 -6.79 -30.17 19.22
C ALA A 9 -6.77 -28.66 19.46
N ILE A 10 -7.03 -28.20 20.69
CA ILE A 10 -6.95 -26.78 21.06
C ILE A 10 -5.51 -26.27 20.92
N LEU A 11 -4.52 -27.05 21.35
CA LEU A 11 -3.10 -26.71 21.20
C LEU A 11 -2.70 -26.60 19.72
N ALA A 12 -3.18 -27.49 18.86
CA ALA A 12 -2.90 -27.43 17.42
C ALA A 12 -3.51 -26.18 16.75
N VAL A 13 -4.74 -25.79 17.13
CA VAL A 13 -5.41 -24.60 16.60
C VAL A 13 -4.72 -23.30 17.04
N THR A 14 -4.24 -23.23 18.29
CA THR A 14 -3.54 -22.03 18.78
C THR A 14 -2.21 -21.79 18.06
N VAL A 15 -1.46 -22.84 17.71
CA VAL A 15 -0.18 -22.74 16.98
C VAL A 15 -0.36 -22.34 15.50
N ALA A 16 -1.55 -22.52 14.92
CA ALA A 16 -1.82 -22.24 13.51
C ALA A 16 -2.05 -20.75 13.18
N HIS A 17 -1.98 -19.83 14.15
CA HIS A 17 -2.14 -18.40 13.90
C HIS A 17 -0.87 -17.80 13.28
N ALA A 18 -0.81 -17.77 11.95
CA ALA A 18 0.17 -16.98 11.23
C ALA A 18 -0.30 -15.52 11.18
N ILE A 19 0.41 -14.63 11.88
CA ILE A 19 0.26 -13.18 11.72
C ILE A 19 0.99 -12.77 10.44
N ALA A 20 0.22 -12.40 9.41
CA ALA A 20 0.74 -11.77 8.21
C ALA A 20 0.74 -10.25 8.41
N SER A 21 1.87 -9.72 8.88
CA SER A 21 2.13 -8.28 8.98
C SER A 21 3.31 -7.94 8.09
N ASP A 22 3.33 -6.73 7.52
CA ASP A 22 4.54 -6.20 6.91
C ASP A 22 5.68 -6.22 7.96
N PRO A 23 6.93 -6.53 7.56
CA PRO A 23 8.05 -6.55 8.49
C PRO A 23 8.14 -5.23 9.24
N SER A 24 8.37 -5.28 10.55
CA SER A 24 8.55 -4.10 11.38
C SER A 24 9.66 -3.22 10.80
N GLN A 25 9.39 -1.92 10.67
CA GLN A 25 10.38 -0.99 10.15
C GLN A 25 11.58 -0.93 11.10
N LEU A 26 12.76 -1.26 10.60
CA LEU A 26 14.02 -1.17 11.34
C LEU A 26 14.50 0.29 11.53
N GLN A 27 13.82 1.25 10.90
CA GLN A 27 14.18 2.65 10.79
C GLN A 27 12.91 3.51 10.66
N ASP A 28 12.97 4.78 11.06
CA ASP A 28 11.79 5.65 11.11
C ASP A 28 11.16 5.92 9.72
N PHE A 29 12.00 5.95 8.68
CA PHE A 29 11.57 6.15 7.28
C PHE A 29 12.55 5.52 6.28
N CYS A 30 12.06 5.26 5.06
CA CYS A 30 12.86 4.91 3.89
C CYS A 30 12.22 5.53 2.66
N VAL A 31 12.55 6.78 2.35
CA VAL A 31 12.00 7.44 1.15
C VAL A 31 12.45 6.68 -0.10
N ALA A 32 11.52 6.37 -1.02
CA ALA A 32 11.84 5.69 -2.27
C ALA A 32 12.82 6.49 -3.13
N GLU A 33 13.91 5.85 -3.56
CA GLU A 33 14.90 6.41 -4.48
C GLU A 33 14.34 6.38 -5.92
N LYS A 34 14.42 7.53 -6.61
CA LYS A 34 13.90 7.66 -7.98
C LYS A 34 14.85 7.05 -9.01
N MET A 35 16.15 7.06 -8.73
CA MET A 35 17.19 6.49 -9.59
C MET A 35 18.04 5.48 -8.81
N PRO A 36 17.48 4.31 -8.48
CA PRO A 36 18.18 3.33 -7.66
C PRO A 36 19.33 2.68 -8.44
N GLN A 37 20.48 2.53 -7.77
CA GLN A 37 21.62 1.78 -8.33
C GLN A 37 21.50 0.26 -8.15
N VAL A 38 20.54 -0.18 -7.33
CA VAL A 38 20.31 -1.58 -6.97
C VAL A 38 18.84 -1.93 -7.11
N LEU A 39 18.53 -3.14 -7.55
CA LEU A 39 17.16 -3.65 -7.59
C LEU A 39 16.85 -4.40 -6.29
N VAL A 40 15.70 -4.08 -5.70
CA VAL A 40 15.18 -4.71 -4.49
C VAL A 40 13.69 -4.99 -4.66
N ASN A 41 13.10 -5.84 -3.81
CA ASN A 41 11.65 -5.98 -3.75
C ASN A 41 11.04 -4.71 -3.15
N GLY A 42 10.35 -3.92 -3.97
CA GLY A 42 9.85 -2.59 -3.59
C GLY A 42 10.75 -1.48 -4.13
N PHE A 43 11.10 -0.51 -3.30
CA PHE A 43 11.95 0.63 -3.68
C PHE A 43 13.19 0.71 -2.78
N ALA A 44 14.35 0.95 -3.38
CA ALA A 44 15.57 1.25 -2.62
C ALA A 44 15.39 2.57 -1.84
N CYS A 45 16.05 2.69 -0.69
CA CYS A 45 15.99 3.91 0.12
C CYS A 45 16.93 4.99 -0.44
N LYS A 46 16.42 6.21 -0.51
CA LYS A 46 17.19 7.45 -0.67
C LYS A 46 18.13 7.64 0.53
N ASP A 47 19.27 8.32 0.33
CA ASP A 47 20.17 8.70 1.43
C ASP A 47 19.40 9.52 2.48
N PRO A 48 19.37 9.11 3.78
CA PRO A 48 18.68 9.84 4.83
C PRO A 48 19.08 11.32 4.94
N LYS A 49 20.30 11.69 4.55
CA LYS A 49 20.78 13.09 4.56
C LYS A 49 20.19 13.94 3.44
N ALA A 50 19.66 13.31 2.40
CA ALA A 50 19.04 13.97 1.26
C ALA A 50 17.50 14.00 1.36
N VAL A 51 16.93 13.43 2.43
CA VAL A 51 15.49 13.39 2.67
C VAL A 51 15.00 14.78 3.10
N VAL A 52 13.89 15.20 2.51
CA VAL A 52 13.25 16.50 2.75
C VAL A 52 11.75 16.31 3.01
N ALA A 53 11.09 17.34 3.57
CA ALA A 53 9.67 17.26 3.93
C ALA A 53 8.75 16.98 2.72
N GLU A 54 9.15 17.47 1.55
CA GLU A 54 8.43 17.28 0.29
C GLU A 54 8.36 15.82 -0.14
N ASP A 55 9.29 14.97 0.33
CA ASP A 55 9.24 13.53 0.08
C ASP A 55 8.02 12.85 0.74
N PHE A 56 7.39 13.51 1.72
CA PHE A 56 6.21 13.03 2.47
C PHE A 56 4.93 13.80 2.15
N PHE A 57 4.95 14.72 1.19
CA PHE A 57 3.84 15.62 0.93
C PHE A 57 3.18 15.35 -0.42
N PHE A 58 1.84 15.36 -0.43
CA PHE A 58 1.04 15.37 -1.65
C PHE A 58 -0.11 16.35 -1.51
N SER A 59 -0.39 17.07 -2.59
CA SER A 59 -1.54 17.97 -2.69
C SER A 59 -2.38 17.60 -3.93
N GLY A 60 -3.61 18.09 -3.99
CA GLY A 60 -4.53 17.84 -5.10
C GLY A 60 -5.66 16.85 -4.79
N LEU A 61 -5.59 16.08 -3.69
CA LEU A 61 -6.71 15.24 -3.25
C LEU A 61 -7.99 16.03 -2.92
N HIS A 62 -7.91 17.34 -2.71
CA HIS A 62 -9.08 18.21 -2.52
C HIS A 62 -9.80 18.51 -3.85
N MET A 63 -9.11 18.40 -4.99
CA MET A 63 -9.69 18.61 -6.31
C MET A 63 -10.45 17.36 -6.76
N ALA A 64 -11.62 17.57 -7.37
CA ALA A 64 -12.39 16.49 -7.96
C ALA A 64 -11.74 16.01 -9.27
N GLY A 65 -11.70 14.69 -9.47
CA GLY A 65 -11.26 14.09 -10.73
C GLY A 65 -12.24 14.35 -11.88
N ASN A 66 -11.74 14.27 -13.12
CA ASN A 66 -12.57 14.45 -14.32
C ASN A 66 -13.41 13.20 -14.59
N THR A 67 -14.70 13.27 -14.29
CA THR A 67 -15.70 12.21 -14.51
C THR A 67 -16.38 12.27 -15.87
N SER A 68 -15.99 13.19 -16.76
CA SER A 68 -16.46 13.27 -18.16
C SER A 68 -15.76 12.19 -19.02
N ASN A 69 -15.99 10.93 -18.66
CA ASN A 69 -15.44 9.76 -19.31
C ASN A 69 -16.49 8.63 -19.37
N LYS A 70 -16.18 7.54 -20.09
CA LYS A 70 -17.13 6.45 -20.33
C LYS A 70 -17.59 5.76 -19.04
N GLN A 71 -16.76 5.76 -18.01
CA GLN A 71 -17.06 5.13 -16.72
C GLN A 71 -17.85 6.05 -15.80
N GLY A 72 -17.84 7.36 -16.05
CA GLY A 72 -18.46 8.35 -15.15
C GLY A 72 -17.78 8.41 -13.79
N SER A 73 -16.54 7.91 -13.66
CA SER A 73 -15.79 7.91 -12.41
C SER A 73 -14.33 8.28 -12.65
N ALA A 74 -13.65 8.77 -11.61
CA ALA A 74 -12.23 9.12 -11.67
C ALA A 74 -11.53 8.66 -10.39
N VAL A 75 -10.44 7.92 -10.54
CA VAL A 75 -9.61 7.44 -9.43
C VAL A 75 -8.34 8.27 -9.36
N THR A 76 -8.12 8.94 -8.23
CA THR A 76 -6.88 9.64 -7.91
C THR A 76 -6.12 8.83 -6.86
N ALA A 77 -5.14 8.04 -7.30
CA ALA A 77 -4.31 7.23 -6.42
C ALA A 77 -3.15 8.05 -5.83
N VAL A 78 -2.86 7.81 -4.55
CA VAL A 78 -1.74 8.39 -3.80
C VAL A 78 -1.02 7.25 -3.08
N ASN A 79 0.00 6.72 -3.74
CA ASN A 79 0.86 5.68 -3.22
C ASN A 79 2.32 6.15 -3.24
N VAL A 80 3.26 5.23 -3.08
CA VAL A 80 4.71 5.51 -3.09
C VAL A 80 5.21 6.25 -4.34
N ALA A 81 4.52 6.10 -5.48
CA ALA A 81 4.86 6.83 -6.71
C ALA A 81 4.57 8.34 -6.59
N GLN A 82 3.56 8.73 -5.79
CA GLN A 82 3.20 10.12 -5.55
C GLN A 82 3.85 10.68 -4.29
N ILE A 83 3.99 9.86 -3.24
CA ILE A 83 4.64 10.20 -1.98
C ILE A 83 5.74 9.18 -1.71
N ALA A 84 6.97 9.50 -2.09
CA ALA A 84 8.11 8.59 -1.95
C ALA A 84 8.34 8.15 -0.49
N GLY A 85 7.99 8.99 0.49
CA GLY A 85 8.04 8.69 1.91
C GLY A 85 7.08 7.61 2.41
N LEU A 86 6.09 7.19 1.62
CA LEU A 86 5.20 6.08 1.97
C LEU A 86 5.84 4.71 1.79
N ASN A 87 7.02 4.63 1.18
CA ASN A 87 7.76 3.38 1.07
C ASN A 87 7.97 2.79 2.49
N ILE A 88 7.83 1.46 2.60
CA ILE A 88 7.81 0.66 3.85
C ILE A 88 6.74 1.01 4.91
N MET A 89 5.87 2.00 4.70
CA MET A 89 4.85 2.39 5.69
C MET A 89 3.58 1.52 5.70
N GLY A 90 3.40 0.68 4.68
CA GLY A 90 2.21 -0.19 4.58
C GLY A 90 0.89 0.55 4.34
N ILE A 91 0.93 1.86 4.04
CA ILE A 91 -0.25 2.68 3.79
C ILE A 91 -0.22 3.28 2.37
N SER A 92 -1.42 3.51 1.84
CA SER A 92 -1.68 4.16 0.56
C SER A 92 -3.08 4.75 0.60
N LEU A 93 -3.35 5.77 -0.21
CA LEU A 93 -4.67 6.41 -0.29
C LEU A 93 -5.17 6.45 -1.73
N ALA A 94 -6.49 6.54 -1.88
CA ALA A 94 -7.12 6.87 -3.14
C ALA A 94 -8.38 7.70 -2.89
N ARG A 95 -8.63 8.69 -3.75
CA ARG A 95 -9.92 9.38 -3.86
C ARG A 95 -10.62 8.88 -5.12
N ILE A 96 -11.92 8.63 -5.01
CA ILE A 96 -12.75 8.22 -6.14
C ILE A 96 -13.92 9.19 -6.26
N ASP A 97 -14.01 9.88 -7.39
CA ASP A 97 -15.11 10.78 -7.72
C ASP A 97 -16.07 10.08 -8.70
N TYR A 98 -17.37 10.29 -8.53
CA TYR A 98 -18.42 9.70 -9.37
C TYR A 98 -19.36 10.79 -9.90
N ALA A 99 -19.65 10.74 -11.20
CA ALA A 99 -20.82 11.38 -11.79
C ALA A 99 -22.09 10.56 -11.47
N PRO A 100 -23.30 11.12 -11.67
CA PRO A 100 -24.53 10.33 -11.61
C PRO A 100 -24.42 9.08 -12.49
N TYR A 101 -24.74 7.92 -11.91
CA TYR A 101 -24.62 6.59 -12.55
C TYR A 101 -23.19 6.15 -12.92
N GLY A 102 -22.16 6.86 -12.46
CA GLY A 102 -20.77 6.47 -12.63
C GLY A 102 -20.43 5.16 -11.92
N LEU A 103 -19.45 4.44 -12.46
CA LEU A 103 -19.05 3.12 -11.96
C LEU A 103 -17.53 3.04 -11.82
N ASN A 104 -17.08 2.50 -10.69
CA ASN A 104 -15.76 1.92 -10.56
C ASN A 104 -15.98 0.41 -10.58
N ALA A 105 -15.73 -0.21 -11.73
CA ALA A 105 -16.06 -1.61 -11.94
C ALA A 105 -15.40 -2.50 -10.86
N ALA A 106 -16.05 -3.61 -10.53
CA ALA A 106 -15.48 -4.57 -9.59
C ALA A 106 -14.08 -4.99 -10.05
N HIS A 107 -13.09 -4.75 -9.19
CA HIS A 107 -11.70 -5.10 -9.41
C HIS A 107 -11.15 -5.79 -8.15
N PRO A 108 -10.18 -6.71 -8.30
CA PRO A 108 -9.49 -7.26 -7.14
C PRO A 108 -8.77 -6.14 -6.39
N PRO A 109 -8.57 -6.25 -5.07
CA PRO A 109 -7.74 -5.32 -4.34
C PRO A 109 -6.38 -5.18 -5.03
N ALA A 110 -6.04 -3.96 -5.44
CA ALA A 110 -4.69 -3.67 -5.88
C ALA A 110 -3.77 -3.90 -4.68
N ARG A 111 -2.82 -4.84 -4.80
CA ARG A 111 -1.73 -4.90 -3.83
C ARG A 111 -0.87 -3.66 -4.04
N ASN A 112 -0.37 -3.07 -2.94
CA ASN A 112 0.64 -2.00 -2.95
C ASN A 112 2.01 -2.50 -3.46
N ARG A 113 2.02 -3.27 -4.55
CA ARG A 113 3.23 -3.69 -5.24
C ARG A 113 3.49 -2.68 -6.36
N ASN A 114 4.76 -2.34 -6.49
CA ASN A 114 5.36 -1.57 -7.57
C ASN A 114 4.57 -1.68 -8.89
N PRO A 115 4.21 -0.56 -9.57
CA PRO A 115 3.55 -0.61 -10.88
C PRO A 115 4.34 -1.39 -11.96
N ASP A 116 5.64 -1.64 -11.76
CA ASP A 116 6.48 -2.40 -12.71
C ASP A 116 6.41 -3.93 -12.57
N CYS A 117 5.42 -4.47 -11.86
CA CYS A 117 5.19 -5.92 -11.77
C CYS A 117 3.84 -6.31 -12.39
N SER A 118 3.76 -6.19 -13.71
CA SER A 118 2.83 -6.92 -14.59
C SER A 118 3.58 -7.43 -15.81
#